data_AF-A0A0D2QG23-F1
#
_entry.id   AF-A0A0D2QG23-F1
#
_cell.length_a   1.000
_cell.length_b   1.000
_cell.length_c   1.000
_cell.angle_alpha   90.00
_cell.angle_beta   90.00
_cell.angle_gamma   90.00
#
_symmetry.space_group_name_H-M   'P 1'
#
loop_
_entity.id
_entity.type
_entity.pdbx_description
1 polymer ?
#
loop_
_entity_poly.entity_id
_entity_poly.type
_entity_poly.pdbx_seq_one_letter_code
_entity_poly.pdbx_strand_id
1 'polypeptide(L)'
;QVPYYLDEATGWGLEVSELKKLLQEAKSNGITVRALVVINPGNPTGQVLAEENQKAIVEFCKEEGLVLLADEVYQENVYVPEKKLHSFKKVARSMGYGEKDIHLVSFQSVSKGYYGECGKRGGYMEVTGFGADVREHIYKLASVNLCSNITGQILASLVMSPPKVISFAI
;
A
#
# COMPACT_ATOMS: atom_id res chain seq x y z
N GLN A 1 -6.92 -9.72 -15.60
CA GLN A 1 -7.05 -9.21 -14.21
C GLN A 1 -8.13 -10.05 -13.53
N VAL A 2 -7.94 -10.45 -12.28
CA VAL A 2 -8.95 -11.17 -11.49
C VAL A 2 -9.61 -10.14 -10.57
N PRO A 3 -10.91 -9.83 -10.75
CA PRO A 3 -11.60 -8.89 -9.89
C PRO A 3 -11.84 -9.51 -8.52
N TYR A 4 -11.83 -8.69 -7.47
CA TYR A 4 -12.42 -9.02 -6.17
C TYR A 4 -13.41 -7.93 -5.80
N TYR A 5 -14.40 -8.29 -5.00
CA TYR A 5 -15.49 -7.41 -4.62
C TYR A 5 -15.35 -7.01 -3.15
N LEU A 6 -15.49 -5.72 -2.90
CA LEU A 6 -15.61 -5.19 -1.55
C LEU A 6 -17.04 -5.37 -1.08
N ASP A 7 -17.23 -5.71 0.20
CA ASP A 7 -18.56 -5.90 0.77
C ASP A 7 -19.13 -4.56 1.25
N GLU A 8 -20.04 -4.00 0.46
CA GLU A 8 -20.73 -2.74 0.76
C GLU A 8 -21.49 -2.79 2.11
N ALA A 9 -22.10 -3.94 2.45
CA ALA A 9 -22.92 -4.07 3.64
C ALA A 9 -22.11 -3.99 4.95
N THR A 10 -20.81 -4.34 4.88
CA THR A 10 -19.87 -4.24 6.01
C THR A 10 -18.98 -3.00 5.94
N GLY A 11 -19.35 -2.00 5.13
CA GLY A 11 -18.61 -0.75 5.00
C GLY A 11 -17.41 -0.84 4.05
N TRP A 12 -17.60 -1.58 2.94
CA TRP A 12 -16.60 -1.85 1.91
C TRP A 12 -15.39 -2.64 2.42
N GLY A 13 -15.66 -3.59 3.33
CA GLY A 13 -14.67 -4.52 3.85
C GLY A 13 -14.13 -5.46 2.78
N LEU A 14 -12.95 -6.03 3.03
CA LEU A 14 -12.35 -7.05 2.16
C LEU A 14 -12.37 -8.40 2.88
N GLU A 15 -13.10 -9.36 2.33
CA GLU A 15 -13.25 -10.70 2.90
C GLU A 15 -12.21 -11.67 2.32
N VAL A 16 -11.31 -12.18 3.17
CA VAL A 16 -10.21 -13.08 2.75
C VAL A 16 -10.75 -14.42 2.22
N SER A 17 -11.91 -14.87 2.71
CA SER A 17 -12.58 -16.07 2.21
C SER A 17 -12.96 -15.93 0.73
N GLU A 18 -13.45 -14.76 0.32
CA GLU A 18 -13.79 -14.47 -1.07
C GLU A 18 -12.52 -14.35 -1.92
N LEU A 19 -11.45 -13.74 -1.41
CA LEU A 19 -10.15 -13.74 -2.11
C LEU A 19 -9.62 -15.15 -2.36
N LYS A 20 -9.71 -16.04 -1.36
CA LYS A 20 -9.30 -17.45 -1.50
C LYS A 20 -10.10 -18.14 -2.60
N LYS A 21 -11.43 -17.97 -2.62
CA LYS A 21 -12.30 -18.55 -3.66
C LYS A 21 -11.94 -18.06 -5.06
N LEU A 22 -11.81 -16.74 -5.24
CA LEU A 22 -11.47 -16.12 -6.52
C LEU A 22 -10.08 -16.54 -7.02
N LEU A 23 -9.11 -16.67 -6.12
CA LEU A 23 -7.78 -17.15 -6.46
C LEU A 23 -7.82 -18.61 -6.95
N GLN A 24 -8.60 -19.48 -6.30
CA GLN A 24 -8.75 -20.87 -6.73
C GLN A 24 -9.46 -20.99 -8.09
N GLU A 25 -10.52 -20.21 -8.31
CA GLU A 25 -11.20 -20.15 -9.60
C GLU A 25 -10.28 -19.67 -10.72
N ALA A 26 -9.48 -18.62 -10.46
CA ALA A 26 -8.49 -18.14 -11.41
C ALA A 26 -7.46 -19.24 -11.73
N LYS A 27 -6.95 -19.95 -10.71
CA LYS A 27 -6.04 -21.08 -10.88
C LYS A 27 -6.68 -22.21 -11.72
N SER A 28 -7.93 -22.58 -11.47
CA SER A 28 -8.63 -23.61 -12.26
C SER A 28 -8.84 -23.21 -13.73
N ASN A 29 -8.95 -21.90 -13.99
CA ASN A 29 -9.05 -21.34 -15.34
C ASN A 29 -7.67 -21.13 -16.00
N GLY A 30 -6.59 -21.66 -15.42
CA GLY A 30 -5.23 -21.57 -15.95
C GLY A 30 -4.56 -20.20 -15.77
N ILE A 31 -5.12 -19.33 -14.92
CA ILE A 31 -4.57 -17.99 -14.67
C ILE A 31 -3.62 -18.06 -13.47
N THR A 32 -2.37 -17.64 -13.69
CA THR A 32 -1.40 -17.46 -12.59
C THR A 32 -1.51 -16.05 -12.02
N VAL A 33 -2.18 -15.91 -10.88
CA VAL A 33 -2.23 -14.63 -10.14
C VAL A 33 -0.90 -14.39 -9.44
N ARG A 34 -0.37 -13.17 -9.54
CA ARG A 34 0.99 -12.82 -9.04
C ARG A 34 1.00 -11.78 -7.92
N ALA A 35 -0.06 -11.00 -7.80
CA ALA A 35 -0.13 -9.88 -6.88
C ALA A 35 -1.56 -9.61 -6.45
N LEU A 36 -1.71 -9.05 -5.26
CA LEU A 36 -2.93 -8.44 -4.75
C LEU A 36 -2.70 -6.93 -4.61
N VAL A 37 -3.60 -6.13 -5.17
CA VAL A 37 -3.62 -4.68 -4.97
C VAL A 37 -4.63 -4.35 -3.89
N VAL A 38 -4.22 -3.58 -2.88
CA VAL A 38 -5.11 -3.07 -1.84
C VAL A 38 -4.98 -1.56 -1.79
N ILE A 39 -6.11 -0.86 -1.85
CA ILE A 39 -6.20 0.59 -1.79
C ILE A 39 -6.73 0.97 -0.40
N ASN A 40 -5.90 1.59 0.44
CA ASN A 40 -6.25 1.93 1.82
C ASN A 40 -5.58 3.25 2.27
N PRO A 41 -6.36 4.33 2.54
CA PRO A 41 -7.80 4.43 2.42
C PRO A 41 -8.30 4.28 0.98
N GLY A 42 -9.48 3.67 0.82
CA GLY A 42 -10.00 3.26 -0.48
C GLY A 42 -10.51 4.41 -1.34
N ASN A 43 -10.41 4.24 -2.66
CA ASN A 43 -10.96 5.13 -3.68
C ASN A 43 -11.64 4.25 -4.74
N PRO A 44 -12.93 4.46 -5.07
CA PRO A 44 -13.81 5.59 -4.69
C PRO A 44 -14.57 5.43 -3.37
N THR A 45 -14.42 4.30 -2.68
CA THR A 45 -15.29 3.88 -1.57
C THR A 45 -14.99 4.53 -0.21
N GLY A 46 -13.81 5.14 -0.01
CA GLY A 46 -13.48 5.93 1.18
C GLY A 46 -13.28 5.13 2.48
N GLN A 47 -13.30 3.80 2.42
CA GLN A 47 -13.09 2.95 3.59
C GLN A 47 -11.66 3.03 4.10
N VAL A 48 -11.53 2.89 5.41
CA VAL A 48 -10.26 2.66 6.09
C VAL A 48 -10.34 1.27 6.70
N LEU A 49 -9.43 0.38 6.30
CA LEU A 49 -9.37 -1.00 6.78
C LEU A 49 -9.00 -1.04 8.26
N ALA A 50 -9.62 -1.97 9.00
CA ALA A 50 -9.21 -2.28 10.37
C ALA A 50 -7.88 -3.05 10.36
N GLU A 51 -7.07 -2.90 11.43
CA GLU A 51 -5.77 -3.55 11.53
C GLU A 51 -5.90 -5.09 11.44
N GLU A 52 -6.94 -5.67 12.05
CA GLU A 52 -7.23 -7.11 12.01
C GLU A 52 -7.48 -7.60 10.59
N ASN A 53 -8.20 -6.82 9.77
CA ASN A 53 -8.42 -7.15 8.36
C ASN A 53 -7.10 -7.07 7.57
N GLN A 54 -6.28 -6.06 7.82
CA GLN A 54 -4.95 -5.95 7.21
C GLN A 54 -4.05 -7.12 7.58
N LYS A 55 -4.06 -7.59 8.83
CA LYS A 55 -3.33 -8.79 9.27
C LYS A 55 -3.76 -10.03 8.49
N ALA A 56 -5.08 -10.22 8.30
CA ALA A 56 -5.60 -11.34 7.53
C ALA A 56 -5.18 -11.28 6.05
N ILE A 57 -5.15 -10.08 5.45
CA ILE A 57 -4.65 -9.86 4.08
C ILE A 57 -3.15 -10.17 3.96
N VAL A 58 -2.35 -9.71 4.93
CA VAL A 58 -0.91 -9.97 4.98
C VAL A 58 -0.64 -11.47 5.07
N GLU A 59 -1.35 -12.18 5.96
CA GLU A 59 -1.24 -13.63 6.08
C GLU A 59 -1.61 -14.33 4.77
N PHE A 60 -2.72 -13.95 4.15
CA PHE A 60 -3.17 -14.49 2.87
C PHE A 60 -2.12 -14.31 1.77
N CYS A 61 -1.51 -13.12 1.64
CA CYS A 61 -0.48 -12.89 0.63
C CYS A 61 0.77 -13.73 0.86
N LYS A 62 1.18 -13.90 2.12
CA LYS A 62 2.29 -14.77 2.51
C LYS A 62 1.99 -16.24 2.20
N GLU A 63 0.84 -16.76 2.62
CA GLU A 63 0.41 -18.15 2.38
C GLU A 63 0.37 -18.49 0.88
N GLU A 64 -0.12 -17.58 0.06
CA GLU A 64 -0.33 -17.79 -1.37
C GLU A 64 0.85 -17.32 -2.25
N GLY A 65 1.91 -16.76 -1.65
CA GLY A 65 3.08 -16.25 -2.38
C GLY A 65 2.76 -15.08 -3.31
N LEU A 66 1.79 -14.24 -2.94
CA LEU A 66 1.38 -13.06 -3.71
C LEU A 66 2.18 -11.82 -3.30
N VAL A 67 2.55 -11.01 -4.29
CA VAL A 67 3.05 -9.66 -4.02
C VAL A 67 1.90 -8.79 -3.51
N LEU A 68 2.08 -8.16 -2.35
CA LEU A 68 1.13 -7.16 -1.85
C LEU A 68 1.52 -5.77 -2.38
N LEU A 69 0.62 -5.17 -3.15
CA LEU A 69 0.73 -3.81 -3.66
C LEU A 69 -0.20 -2.92 -2.83
N ALA A 70 0.35 -2.21 -1.86
CA ALA A 70 -0.39 -1.35 -0.94
C ALA A 70 -0.41 0.10 -1.44
N ASP A 71 -1.53 0.51 -2.03
CA ASP A 71 -1.76 1.91 -2.40
C ASP A 71 -2.27 2.69 -1.18
N GLU A 72 -1.37 3.46 -0.56
CA GLU A 72 -1.58 4.18 0.69
C GLU A 72 -1.56 5.70 0.47
N VAL A 73 -1.90 6.17 -0.75
CA VAL A 73 -1.79 7.60 -1.11
C VAL A 73 -2.74 8.52 -0.33
N TYR A 74 -3.84 7.99 0.19
CA TYR A 74 -4.81 8.74 1.00
C TYR A 74 -4.53 8.65 2.51
N GLN A 75 -3.33 8.24 2.93
CA GLN A 75 -2.99 7.96 4.33
C GLN A 75 -3.31 9.09 5.34
N GLU A 76 -3.25 10.35 4.90
CA GLU A 76 -3.57 11.53 5.73
C GLU A 76 -5.08 11.89 5.73
N ASN A 77 -5.90 11.21 4.92
CA ASN A 77 -7.33 11.51 4.73
C ASN A 77 -8.22 10.54 5.54
N VAL A 78 -7.99 10.45 6.85
CA VAL A 78 -8.83 9.64 7.75
C VAL A 78 -9.72 10.57 8.59
N TYR A 79 -11.03 10.46 8.41
CA TYR A 79 -12.00 11.39 9.01
C TYR A 79 -12.86 10.78 10.13
N VAL A 80 -12.92 9.44 10.21
CA VAL A 80 -13.67 8.74 11.25
C VAL A 80 -12.83 8.69 12.53
N PRO A 81 -13.25 9.31 13.65
CA PRO A 81 -12.42 9.45 14.86
C PRO A 81 -11.90 8.13 15.42
N GLU A 82 -12.69 7.06 15.31
CA GLU A 82 -12.37 5.73 15.84
C GLU A 82 -11.41 4.96 14.92
N LYS A 83 -11.28 5.36 13.65
CA LYS A 83 -10.38 4.70 12.69
C LYS A 83 -9.03 5.39 12.68
N LYS A 84 -7.99 4.56 12.61
CA LYS A 84 -6.62 5.01 12.39
C LYS A 84 -6.08 4.31 11.17
N LEU A 85 -5.20 4.98 10.46
CA LEU A 85 -4.44 4.33 9.41
C LEU A 85 -3.31 3.49 10.05
N HIS A 86 -3.17 2.27 9.55
CA HIS A 86 -2.01 1.44 9.79
C HIS A 86 -1.39 1.11 8.43
N SER A 87 -0.10 1.42 8.22
CA SER A 87 0.54 1.01 6.98
C SER A 87 0.70 -0.51 6.93
N PHE A 88 0.56 -1.12 5.76
CA PHE A 88 0.77 -2.55 5.57
C PHE A 88 2.17 -2.99 6.00
N LYS A 89 3.18 -2.13 5.84
CA LYS A 89 4.52 -2.39 6.37
C LYS A 89 4.54 -2.47 7.90
N LYS A 90 3.88 -1.55 8.60
CA LYS A 90 3.77 -1.59 10.07
C LYS A 90 3.07 -2.88 10.52
N VAL A 91 1.96 -3.23 9.86
CA VAL A 91 1.20 -4.45 10.17
C VAL A 91 2.03 -5.71 9.92
N ALA A 92 2.68 -5.84 8.77
CA ALA A 92 3.53 -6.99 8.49
C ALA A 92 4.67 -7.14 9.50
N ARG A 93 5.33 -6.02 9.87
CA ARG A 93 6.40 -6.03 10.87
C ARG A 93 5.90 -6.34 12.28
N SER A 94 4.69 -5.90 12.66
CA SER A 94 4.11 -6.23 13.97
C SER A 94 3.73 -7.71 14.09
N MET A 95 3.47 -8.38 12.97
CA MET A 95 3.28 -9.84 12.89
C MET A 95 4.60 -10.62 12.91
N GLY A 96 5.76 -9.94 12.94
CA GLY A 96 7.08 -10.59 12.88
C GLY A 96 7.55 -10.92 11.46
N TYR A 97 6.83 -10.52 10.43
CA TYR A 97 7.21 -10.76 9.04
C TYR A 97 8.21 -9.72 8.56
N GLY A 98 9.34 -10.21 8.04
CA GLY A 98 10.47 -9.45 7.54
C GLY A 98 10.58 -9.46 6.02
N GLU A 99 11.81 -9.36 5.51
CA GLU A 99 12.09 -9.41 4.07
C GLU A 99 12.02 -10.82 3.48
N LYS A 100 12.08 -11.88 4.30
CA LYS A 100 12.03 -13.27 3.81
C LYS A 100 10.62 -13.83 3.75
N ASP A 101 9.66 -13.14 4.36
CA ASP A 101 8.33 -13.67 4.63
C ASP A 101 7.26 -13.14 3.66
N ILE A 102 7.39 -11.90 3.20
CA ILE A 102 6.41 -11.26 2.33
C ILE A 102 7.05 -10.29 1.33
N HIS A 103 6.54 -10.31 0.10
CA HIS A 103 6.83 -9.32 -0.92
C HIS A 103 5.83 -8.18 -0.84
N LEU A 104 6.28 -6.98 -0.46
CA LEU A 104 5.42 -5.81 -0.25
C LEU A 104 5.98 -4.59 -0.98
N VAL A 105 5.11 -3.91 -1.73
CA VAL A 105 5.36 -2.59 -2.31
C VAL A 105 4.31 -1.62 -1.78
N SER A 106 4.72 -0.63 -1.00
CA SER A 106 3.86 0.46 -0.52
C SER A 106 4.02 1.70 -1.38
N PHE A 107 2.93 2.32 -1.81
CA PHE A 107 2.91 3.54 -2.62
C PHE A 107 2.44 4.74 -1.80
N GLN A 108 3.13 5.87 -1.94
CA GLN A 108 2.75 7.15 -1.36
C GLN A 108 2.95 8.29 -2.38
N SER A 109 2.11 9.33 -2.32
CA SER A 109 2.14 10.47 -3.21
C SER A 109 1.92 11.78 -2.48
N VAL A 110 2.55 12.85 -2.98
CA VAL A 110 2.29 14.23 -2.52
C VAL A 110 1.00 14.82 -3.10
N SER A 111 0.32 14.08 -3.99
CA SER A 111 -0.83 14.58 -4.74
C SER A 111 -2.13 14.63 -3.93
N LYS A 112 -2.20 13.88 -2.82
CA LYS A 112 -3.39 13.71 -1.98
C LYS A 112 -3.07 14.20 -0.56
N GLY A 113 -3.97 13.98 0.40
CA GLY A 113 -3.86 14.59 1.72
C GLY A 113 -4.22 16.07 1.69
N TYR A 114 -3.95 16.75 2.80
CA TYR A 114 -4.14 18.20 2.93
C TYR A 114 -3.11 19.02 2.14
N TYR A 115 -2.02 18.39 1.67
CA TYR A 115 -1.04 19.03 0.78
C TYR A 115 -1.64 19.28 -0.61
N GLY A 116 -2.25 18.27 -1.23
CA GLY A 116 -3.01 18.42 -2.48
C GLY A 116 -2.18 18.85 -3.71
N GLU A 117 -0.86 18.63 -3.70
CA GLU A 117 0.11 19.19 -4.67
C GLU A 117 0.22 18.35 -5.95
N CYS A 118 -0.92 17.98 -6.55
CA CYS A 118 -0.98 17.00 -7.64
C CYS A 118 -0.19 17.40 -8.90
N GLY A 119 -0.05 18.70 -9.19
CA GLY A 119 0.73 19.23 -10.32
C GLY A 119 2.25 19.07 -10.15
N LYS A 120 2.75 18.84 -8.93
CA LYS A 120 4.18 18.66 -8.65
C LYS A 120 4.70 17.27 -9.00
N ARG A 121 3.79 16.32 -9.25
CA ARG A 121 4.10 14.94 -9.68
C ARG A 121 5.15 14.25 -8.80
N GLY A 122 5.03 14.41 -7.47
CA GLY A 122 5.92 13.79 -6.47
C GLY A 122 5.30 12.55 -5.80
N GLY A 123 6.15 11.62 -5.39
CA GLY A 123 5.76 10.40 -4.71
C GLY A 123 6.92 9.42 -4.62
N TYR A 124 6.70 8.32 -3.91
CA TYR A 124 7.67 7.23 -3.81
C TYR A 124 6.94 5.89 -3.67
N MET A 125 7.70 4.82 -3.90
CA MET A 125 7.30 3.48 -3.48
C MET A 125 8.40 2.90 -2.61
N GLU A 126 8.02 2.14 -1.60
CA GLU A 126 8.95 1.36 -0.79
C GLU A 126 8.80 -0.12 -1.13
N VAL A 127 9.92 -0.77 -1.51
CA VAL A 127 9.95 -2.15 -1.97
C VAL A 127 10.67 -3.02 -0.94
N THR A 128 9.95 -3.98 -0.34
CA THR A 128 10.50 -4.87 0.69
C THR A 128 10.27 -6.34 0.34
N GLY A 129 11.22 -7.17 0.77
CA GLY A 129 11.18 -8.61 0.60
C GLY A 129 11.49 -9.13 -0.80
N PHE A 130 12.04 -8.30 -1.69
CA PHE A 130 12.50 -8.74 -3.01
C PHE A 130 14.00 -9.00 -3.01
N GLY A 131 14.43 -10.03 -3.74
CA GLY A 131 15.84 -10.33 -3.97
C GLY A 131 16.58 -9.21 -4.70
N ALA A 132 17.92 -9.22 -4.61
CA ALA A 132 18.77 -8.21 -5.24
C ALA A 132 18.61 -8.18 -6.77
N ASP A 133 18.38 -9.33 -7.39
CA ASP A 133 18.08 -9.52 -8.81
C ASP A 133 16.80 -8.78 -9.23
N VAL A 134 15.71 -8.93 -8.47
CA VAL A 134 14.45 -8.23 -8.75
C VAL A 134 14.60 -6.73 -8.51
N ARG A 135 15.31 -6.33 -7.45
CA ARG A 135 15.62 -4.91 -7.16
C ARG A 135 16.46 -4.28 -8.28
N GLU A 136 17.40 -5.01 -8.87
CA GLU A 136 18.19 -4.55 -10.02
C GLU A 136 17.32 -4.32 -11.26
N HIS A 137 16.36 -5.22 -11.53
CA HIS A 137 15.40 -5.02 -12.63
C HIS A 137 14.50 -3.79 -12.42
N ILE A 138 14.06 -3.54 -11.19
CA ILE A 138 13.30 -2.32 -10.84
C ILE A 138 14.17 -1.08 -11.06
N TYR A 139 15.43 -1.10 -10.60
CA TYR A 139 16.37 0.00 -10.80
C TYR A 139 16.65 0.27 -12.27
N LYS A 140 16.90 -0.79 -13.06
CA LYS A 140 17.11 -0.71 -14.50
C LYS A 140 15.93 -0.03 -15.19
N LEU A 141 14.70 -0.45 -14.88
CA LEU A 141 13.50 0.17 -15.44
C LEU A 141 13.37 1.65 -15.04
N ALA A 142 13.60 1.98 -13.76
CA ALA A 142 13.54 3.36 -13.27
C ALA A 142 14.59 4.27 -13.94
N SER A 143 15.78 3.74 -14.23
CA SER A 143 16.89 4.49 -14.83
C SER A 143 16.66 4.89 -16.30
N VAL A 144 15.74 4.22 -17.01
CA VAL A 144 15.42 4.55 -18.42
C VAL A 144 14.92 6.00 -18.56
N ASN A 145 14.23 6.52 -17.53
CA ASN A 145 13.72 7.89 -17.51
C ASN A 145 14.69 8.87 -16.80
N LEU A 146 15.95 8.46 -16.56
CA LEU A 146 16.97 9.16 -15.77
C LEU A 146 16.60 9.29 -14.28
N CYS A 147 15.61 10.14 -13.97
CA CYS A 147 15.06 10.35 -12.63
C CYS A 147 13.69 11.04 -12.70
N SER A 148 12.95 11.04 -11.58
CA SER A 148 11.76 11.88 -11.45
C SER A 148 12.12 13.35 -11.28
N ASN A 149 11.16 14.26 -11.48
CA ASN A 149 11.41 15.69 -11.35
C ASN A 149 11.87 16.07 -9.92
N ILE A 150 12.91 16.91 -9.82
CA ILE A 150 13.56 17.24 -8.54
C ILE A 150 12.63 17.98 -7.58
N THR A 151 11.78 18.88 -8.07
CA THR A 151 10.78 19.58 -7.25
C THR A 151 9.84 18.60 -6.54
N GLY A 152 9.38 17.57 -7.23
CA GLY A 152 8.56 16.51 -6.68
C GLY A 152 9.29 15.65 -5.64
N GLN A 153 10.59 15.41 -5.84
CA GLN A 153 11.43 14.71 -4.85
C GLN A 153 11.61 15.52 -3.56
N ILE A 154 11.94 16.81 -3.68
CA ILE A 154 12.06 17.73 -2.54
C ILE A 154 10.73 17.78 -1.79
N LEU A 155 9.62 17.92 -2.50
CA LEU A 155 8.30 17.98 -1.87
C LEU A 155 7.94 16.67 -1.16
N ALA A 156 8.27 15.51 -1.72
CA ALA A 156 8.09 14.23 -1.05
C ALA A 156 8.86 14.17 0.28
N SER A 157 10.09 14.69 0.32
CA SER A 157 10.85 14.76 1.59
C SER A 157 10.20 15.70 2.61
N LEU A 158 9.67 16.85 2.18
CA LEU A 158 9.03 17.82 3.08
C LEU A 158 7.74 17.27 3.68
N VAL A 159 6.93 16.58 2.86
CA VAL A 159 5.70 15.90 3.31
C VAL A 159 6.01 14.80 4.33
N MET A 160 7.11 14.06 4.15
CA MET A 160 7.53 13.02 5.10
C MET A 160 8.31 13.54 6.30
N SER A 161 8.67 14.83 6.32
CA SER A 161 9.40 15.49 7.41
C SER A 161 8.81 16.88 7.68
N PRO A 162 7.53 16.95 8.13
CA PRO A 162 6.87 18.22 8.38
C PRO A 162 7.52 18.98 9.54
N PRO A 163 7.28 20.30 9.65
CA PRO A 163 7.76 21.10 10.77
C PRO A 163 7.35 20.48 12.12
N LYS A 164 8.30 20.40 13.06
CA LYS A 164 8.03 19.92 14.40
C LYS A 164 7.40 21.04 15.23
N VAL A 165 6.22 20.80 15.78
CA VAL A 165 5.61 21.74 16.73
C VAL A 165 6.45 21.70 18.01
N ILE A 166 7.19 22.77 18.28
CA ILE A 166 7.85 22.96 19.57
C ILE A 166 6.77 23.43 20.54
N SER A 167 6.35 22.56 21.44
CA SER A 167 5.53 22.97 22.58
C SER A 167 6.41 23.84 23.49
N PHE A 168 6.25 25.16 23.42
CA PHE A 168 6.65 26.00 24.53
C PHE A 168 5.71 25.68 25.68
N ALA A 169 6.23 25.01 26.72
CA ALA A 169 5.53 24.96 28.00
C ALA A 169 5.45 26.41 28.52
N ILE A 170 4.24 26.97 28.50
CA ILE A 170 3.91 28.23 29.18
C ILE A 170 3.50 27.88 30.60
#